data_AF-A0A9N8DIW7-F1
#
_entry.id   AF-A0A9N8DIW7-F1
#
_cell.length_a   1.000
_cell.length_b   1.000
_cell.length_c   1.000
_cell.angle_alpha   90.00
_cell.angle_beta   90.00
_cell.angle_gamma   90.00
#
_symmetry.space_group_name_H-M   'P 1'
#
loop_
_entity.id
_entity.type
_entity.pdbx_description
1 polymer ?
#
loop_
_entity_poly.entity_id
_entity_poly.type
_entity_poly.pdbx_seq_one_letter_code
_entity_poly.pdbx_strand_id
1 'polypeptide(L)'
;MPDIEAPAPSEATPLVTKAEGAGDIEEGGELDLDSRLLKPVKDGSIMEIVVGILAAITFAASAAILILHHGILVVVSGVFGVGLAPYAAFQQTKITHATAMKQTNEFFQKQLNILKALNNQLIGQVADMTKSIDSLEDMEKTLEVVQSMRGDCQQGLEEILKTEREIAAKTKSNVKNDLLGNIMEISLNCDLDGDMKMSDDEVEAVIQKIEGINGVDVREEKFRAMIENHGRDILSLMDVAKNLLSDDIPDEDKLFVYLN
;
A
#
# COMPACT_ATOMS: atom_id res chain seq x y z
N MET A 1 -19.35 29.01 -26.50
CA MET A 1 -18.97 27.60 -26.28
C MET A 1 -17.50 27.62 -25.91
N PRO A 2 -17.16 27.34 -24.64
CA PRO A 2 -15.77 27.19 -24.24
C PRO A 2 -15.26 25.79 -24.62
N ASP A 3 -14.11 25.74 -25.26
CA ASP A 3 -13.43 24.50 -25.64
C ASP A 3 -13.03 23.73 -24.37
N ILE A 4 -13.62 22.55 -24.19
CA ILE A 4 -13.28 21.62 -23.13
C ILE A 4 -12.01 20.89 -23.58
N GLU A 5 -10.88 21.39 -23.11
CA GLU A 5 -9.56 20.82 -23.33
C GLU A 5 -9.46 19.49 -22.54
N ALA A 6 -9.31 18.38 -23.26
CA ALA A 6 -9.27 17.05 -22.67
C ALA A 6 -8.00 16.89 -21.80
N PRO A 7 -8.10 16.29 -20.59
CA PRO A 7 -6.94 16.09 -19.74
C PRO A 7 -5.96 15.09 -20.37
N ALA A 8 -4.68 15.45 -20.32
CA ALA A 8 -3.57 14.66 -20.86
C ALA A 8 -3.52 13.24 -20.27
N PRO A 9 -3.09 12.24 -21.06
CA PRO A 9 -2.97 10.86 -20.59
C PRO A 9 -1.93 10.78 -19.47
N SER A 10 -2.39 10.33 -18.29
CA SER A 10 -1.58 9.98 -17.12
C SER A 10 -0.47 9.02 -17.52
N GLU A 11 0.77 9.47 -17.36
CA GLU A 11 1.95 8.63 -17.48
C GLU A 11 1.86 7.51 -16.44
N ALA A 12 1.70 6.29 -16.94
CA ALA A 12 1.68 5.09 -16.15
C ALA A 12 3.00 4.95 -15.38
N THR A 13 2.89 4.99 -14.06
CA THR A 13 3.95 4.65 -13.12
C THR A 13 4.51 3.26 -13.46
N PRO A 14 5.83 3.11 -13.68
CA PRO A 14 6.39 1.80 -13.99
C PRO A 14 6.25 0.88 -12.76
N LEU A 15 5.56 -0.23 -12.99
CA LEU A 15 5.45 -1.37 -12.11
C LEU A 15 6.84 -1.80 -11.61
N VAL A 16 7.00 -1.73 -10.30
CA VAL A 16 7.79 -2.59 -9.41
C VAL A 16 8.58 -3.68 -10.17
N THR A 17 9.80 -3.36 -10.58
CA THR A 17 10.83 -4.37 -10.82
C THR A 17 11.24 -4.94 -9.46
N LYS A 18 10.63 -6.08 -9.17
CA LYS A 18 10.99 -7.07 -8.16
C LYS A 18 12.49 -7.32 -8.22
N ALA A 19 13.24 -6.69 -7.31
CA ALA A 19 14.64 -7.01 -7.08
C ALA A 19 14.68 -8.35 -6.33
N GLU A 20 14.85 -9.41 -7.11
CA GLU A 20 15.36 -10.69 -6.63
C GLU A 20 16.71 -10.46 -5.94
N GLY A 21 16.73 -10.73 -4.65
CA GLY A 21 17.91 -10.59 -3.81
C GLY A 21 17.66 -11.08 -2.39
N ALA A 22 16.77 -12.07 -2.23
CA ALA A 22 16.70 -12.89 -1.03
C ALA A 22 17.90 -13.84 -1.08
N GLY A 23 19.06 -13.33 -0.68
CA GLY A 23 20.14 -14.18 -0.22
C GLY A 23 19.65 -14.84 1.07
N ASP A 24 19.49 -16.16 1.02
CA ASP A 24 19.30 -17.02 2.18
C ASP A 24 20.37 -16.69 3.22
N ILE A 25 19.99 -15.89 4.21
CA ILE A 25 20.71 -15.80 5.47
C ILE A 25 20.28 -17.05 6.21
N GLU A 26 21.09 -18.10 6.04
CA GLU A 26 21.03 -19.32 6.83
C GLU A 26 20.87 -18.94 8.31
N GLU A 27 19.69 -19.30 8.80
CA GLU A 27 19.44 -19.98 10.05
C GLU A 27 20.49 -19.73 11.14
N GLY A 28 20.07 -18.95 12.14
CA GLY A 28 20.83 -18.67 13.34
C GLY A 28 21.39 -19.95 13.95
N GLY A 29 22.67 -20.19 13.70
CA GLY A 29 23.47 -21.08 14.51
C GLY A 29 23.46 -20.52 15.92
N GLU A 30 22.78 -21.23 16.82
CA GLU A 30 22.96 -21.09 18.26
C GLU A 30 24.46 -20.94 18.53
N LEU A 31 24.85 -19.74 18.94
CA LEU A 31 26.20 -19.48 19.42
C LEU A 31 26.34 -20.28 20.70
N ASP A 32 26.84 -21.51 20.55
CA ASP A 32 27.24 -22.44 21.59
C ASP A 32 28.36 -21.79 22.41
N LEU A 33 27.95 -20.89 23.31
CA LEU A 33 28.79 -20.13 24.22
C LEU A 33 29.55 -21.05 25.20
N ASP A 34 29.12 -22.31 25.34
CA ASP A 34 29.74 -23.30 26.21
C ASP A 34 31.03 -23.91 25.61
N SER A 35 31.27 -23.76 24.31
CA SER A 35 32.50 -24.23 23.67
C SER A 35 33.75 -23.34 23.91
N ARG A 36 33.59 -22.20 24.62
CA ARG A 36 34.67 -21.21 24.88
C ARG A 36 35.24 -21.22 26.29
N LEU A 37 34.97 -22.24 27.09
CA LEU A 37 35.87 -22.56 28.21
C LEU A 37 37.17 -23.08 27.60
N LEU A 38 38.20 -22.21 27.58
CA LEU A 38 39.57 -22.53 27.19
C LEU A 38 39.92 -23.90 27.78
N LYS A 39 39.98 -24.93 26.91
CA LYS A 39 40.46 -26.26 27.32
C LYS A 39 41.77 -26.02 28.06
N PRO A 40 41.92 -26.49 29.30
CA PRO A 40 43.18 -26.35 30.02
C PRO A 40 44.26 -26.86 29.09
N VAL A 41 45.25 -26.00 28.82
CA VAL A 41 46.39 -26.34 27.98
C VAL A 41 46.91 -27.65 28.55
N LYS A 42 46.88 -28.69 27.73
CA LYS A 42 47.24 -30.04 28.12
C LYS A 42 48.69 -29.99 28.59
N ASP A 43 48.89 -29.94 29.89
CA ASP A 43 50.20 -29.93 30.54
C ASP A 43 50.92 -31.22 30.13
N GLY A 44 52.05 -31.06 29.45
CA GLY A 44 52.74 -32.15 28.75
C GLY A 44 52.85 -31.87 27.27
N SER A 45 53.56 -30.79 26.92
CA SER A 45 54.10 -30.66 25.57
C SER A 45 54.99 -31.88 25.32
N ILE A 46 54.81 -32.57 24.19
CA ILE A 46 55.59 -33.78 23.85
C ILE A 46 57.10 -33.47 23.91
N MET A 47 57.49 -32.22 23.62
CA MET A 47 58.84 -31.70 23.80
C MET A 47 59.33 -31.78 25.26
N GLU A 48 58.49 -31.50 26.24
CA GLU A 48 58.86 -31.52 27.67
C GLU A 48 59.13 -32.95 28.16
N ILE A 49 58.32 -33.91 27.71
CA ILE A 49 58.54 -35.34 28.01
C ILE A 49 59.85 -35.81 27.37
N VAL A 50 60.09 -35.45 26.09
CA VAL A 50 61.32 -35.84 25.38
C VAL A 50 62.56 -35.21 26.04
N VAL A 51 62.51 -33.92 26.39
CA VAL A 51 63.61 -33.22 27.07
C VAL A 51 63.83 -33.80 28.48
N GLY A 52 62.77 -34.14 29.22
CA GLY A 52 62.86 -34.77 30.52
C GLY A 52 63.53 -36.15 30.46
N ILE A 53 63.16 -36.98 29.48
CA ILE A 53 63.79 -38.29 29.25
C ILE A 53 65.27 -38.11 28.87
N LEU A 54 65.59 -37.19 27.97
CA LEU A 54 66.96 -36.94 27.54
C LEU A 54 67.84 -36.41 28.69
N ALA A 55 67.30 -35.52 29.53
CA ALA A 55 67.96 -35.03 30.73
C ALA A 55 68.21 -36.16 31.74
N ALA A 56 67.24 -37.06 31.94
CA ALA A 56 67.40 -38.22 32.81
C ALA A 56 68.49 -39.18 32.31
N ILE A 57 68.51 -39.47 30.99
CA ILE A 57 69.53 -40.34 30.37
C ILE A 57 70.92 -39.72 30.51
N THR A 58 71.06 -38.43 30.21
CA THR A 58 72.36 -37.73 30.29
C THR A 58 72.86 -37.61 31.73
N PHE A 59 71.97 -37.39 32.70
CA PHE A 59 72.32 -37.41 34.12
C PHE A 59 72.78 -38.81 34.56
N ALA A 60 72.05 -39.86 34.20
CA ALA A 60 72.40 -41.24 34.53
C ALA A 60 73.75 -41.65 33.90
N ALA A 61 73.98 -41.30 32.63
CA ALA A 61 75.24 -41.53 31.94
C ALA A 61 76.41 -40.78 32.60
N SER A 62 76.20 -39.52 33.00
CA SER A 62 77.22 -38.71 33.68
C SER A 62 77.56 -39.29 35.06
N ALA A 63 76.57 -39.75 35.82
CA ALA A 63 76.79 -40.41 37.10
C ALA A 63 77.59 -41.71 36.95
N ALA A 64 77.30 -42.52 35.92
CA ALA A 64 78.05 -43.74 35.63
C ALA A 64 79.51 -43.46 35.25
N ILE A 65 79.76 -42.41 34.46
CA ILE A 65 81.12 -42.01 34.06
C ILE A 65 81.93 -41.50 35.26
N LEU A 66 81.32 -40.76 36.19
CA LEU A 66 82.01 -40.28 37.40
C LEU A 66 82.47 -41.43 38.31
N ILE A 67 81.69 -42.52 38.39
CA ILE A 67 82.08 -43.71 39.16
C ILE A 67 83.28 -44.41 38.50
N LEU A 68 83.31 -44.44 37.17
CA LEU A 68 84.33 -45.18 36.40
C LEU A 68 85.62 -44.39 36.20
N HIS A 69 85.57 -43.07 36.03
CA HIS A 69 86.74 -42.24 35.69
C HIS A 69 86.74 -40.96 36.55
N HIS A 70 87.69 -40.87 37.48
CA HIS A 70 87.88 -39.71 38.37
C HIS A 70 88.57 -38.54 37.64
N GLY A 71 88.02 -38.08 36.52
CA GLY A 71 88.56 -37.00 35.70
C GLY A 71 87.90 -35.65 35.97
N ILE A 72 88.68 -34.63 36.33
CA ILE A 72 88.20 -33.26 36.66
C ILE A 72 87.40 -32.62 35.50
N LEU A 73 87.73 -32.93 34.25
CA LEU A 73 87.07 -32.37 33.07
C LEU A 73 85.57 -32.72 32.97
N VAL A 74 85.16 -33.91 33.43
CA VAL A 74 83.75 -34.36 33.38
C VAL A 74 82.87 -33.54 34.34
N VAL A 75 83.43 -33.15 35.49
CA VAL A 75 82.73 -32.35 36.49
C VAL A 75 82.41 -30.95 35.94
N VAL A 76 83.36 -30.33 35.22
CA VAL A 76 83.16 -28.99 34.64
C VAL A 76 82.07 -29.01 33.56
N SER A 77 82.04 -30.03 32.70
CA SER A 77 80.97 -30.17 31.69
C SER A 77 79.60 -30.43 32.33
N GLY A 78 79.55 -31.17 33.44
CA GLY A 78 78.31 -31.44 34.16
C GLY A 78 77.70 -30.17 34.76
N VAL A 79 78.52 -29.32 35.40
CA VAL A 79 78.06 -28.05 35.99
C VAL A 79 77.54 -27.09 34.91
N PHE A 80 78.21 -27.00 33.76
CA PHE A 80 77.73 -26.20 32.63
C PHE A 80 76.42 -26.73 32.04
N GLY A 81 76.25 -28.06 31.96
CA GLY A 81 75.02 -28.68 31.49
C GLY A 81 73.81 -28.38 32.39
N VAL A 82 73.99 -28.39 33.71
CA VAL A 82 72.94 -28.07 34.69
C VAL A 82 72.49 -26.60 34.58
N GLY A 83 73.37 -25.68 34.19
CA GLY A 83 73.02 -24.26 34.01
C GLY A 83 72.25 -23.95 32.73
N LEU A 84 72.50 -24.70 31.65
CA LEU A 84 71.85 -24.47 30.35
C LEU A 84 70.38 -24.91 30.32
N ALA A 85 70.02 -25.95 31.07
CA ALA A 85 68.65 -26.48 31.07
C ALA A 85 67.60 -25.48 31.63
N PRO A 86 67.80 -24.83 32.79
CA PRO A 86 66.88 -23.80 33.29
C PRO A 86 66.82 -22.58 32.35
N TYR A 87 67.94 -22.21 31.74
CA TYR A 87 67.99 -21.08 30.81
C TYR A 87 67.18 -21.35 29.54
N ALA A 88 67.29 -22.56 28.96
CA ALA A 88 66.48 -22.97 27.83
C ALA A 88 64.98 -23.03 28.18
N ALA A 89 64.63 -23.58 29.35
CA ALA A 89 63.25 -23.59 29.84
C ALA A 89 62.69 -22.18 30.00
N PHE A 90 63.49 -21.23 30.50
CA PHE A 90 63.09 -19.83 30.63
C PHE A 90 62.96 -19.10 29.28
N GLN A 91 63.75 -19.46 28.27
CA GLN A 91 63.55 -18.93 26.92
C GLN A 91 62.26 -19.48 26.28
N GLN A 92 61.96 -20.75 26.52
CA GLN A 92 60.76 -21.39 25.99
C GLN A 92 59.48 -20.74 26.55
N THR A 93 59.43 -20.40 27.84
CA THR A 93 58.27 -19.69 28.42
C THR A 93 58.04 -18.32 27.79
N LYS A 94 59.10 -17.58 27.45
CA LYS A 94 58.97 -16.29 26.73
C LYS A 94 58.39 -16.46 25.33
N ILE A 95 58.81 -17.48 24.59
CA ILE A 95 58.27 -17.77 23.24
C ILE A 95 56.79 -18.18 23.34
N THR A 96 56.44 -19.01 24.32
CA THR A 96 55.05 -19.41 24.57
C THR A 96 54.18 -18.21 24.93
N HIS A 97 54.65 -17.30 25.80
CA HIS A 97 53.90 -16.10 26.17
C HIS A 97 53.73 -15.14 25.00
N ALA A 98 54.76 -14.96 24.17
CA ALA A 98 54.66 -14.15 22.95
C ALA A 98 53.65 -14.76 21.95
N THR A 99 53.64 -16.08 21.82
CA THR A 99 52.67 -16.80 20.97
C THR A 99 51.25 -16.66 21.49
N ALA A 100 51.05 -16.79 22.81
CA ALA A 100 49.75 -16.60 23.47
C ALA A 100 49.24 -15.16 23.33
N MET A 101 50.13 -14.15 23.43
CA MET A 101 49.78 -12.75 23.19
C MET A 101 49.38 -12.51 21.73
N LYS A 102 50.08 -13.11 20.76
CA LYS A 102 49.71 -12.98 19.34
C LYS A 102 48.34 -13.57 19.06
N GLN A 103 48.06 -14.76 19.58
CA GLN A 103 46.74 -15.40 19.47
C GLN A 103 45.64 -14.56 20.12
N THR A 104 45.90 -14.00 21.31
CA THR A 104 44.98 -13.10 22.00
C THR A 104 44.72 -11.83 21.17
N ASN A 105 45.74 -11.25 20.55
CA ASN A 105 45.58 -10.06 19.69
C ASN A 105 44.76 -10.36 18.43
N GLU A 106 45.04 -11.48 17.76
CA GLU A 106 44.25 -11.93 16.60
C GLU A 106 42.78 -12.17 16.99
N PHE A 107 42.53 -12.72 18.18
CA PHE A 107 41.19 -12.92 18.71
C PHE A 107 40.48 -11.59 19.02
N PHE A 108 41.16 -10.62 19.64
CA PHE A 108 40.61 -9.29 19.86
C PHE A 108 40.31 -8.56 18.55
N GLN A 109 41.19 -8.67 17.55
CA GLN A 109 40.94 -8.09 16.23
C GLN A 109 39.71 -8.71 15.56
N LYS A 110 39.53 -10.04 15.68
CA LYS A 110 38.30 -10.70 15.20
C LYS A 110 37.07 -10.18 15.92
N GLN A 111 37.10 -10.05 17.24
CA GLN A 111 35.97 -9.50 18.01
C GLN A 111 35.67 -8.04 17.64
N LEU A 112 36.69 -7.20 17.47
CA LEU A 112 36.52 -5.82 17.03
C LEU A 112 35.91 -5.73 15.64
N ASN A 113 36.31 -6.61 14.71
CA ASN A 113 35.74 -6.67 13.37
C ASN A 113 34.27 -7.10 13.41
N ILE A 114 33.92 -8.10 14.24
CA ILE A 114 32.52 -8.51 14.45
C ILE A 114 31.72 -7.35 15.05
N LEU A 115 32.24 -6.68 16.08
CA LEU A 115 31.55 -5.57 16.73
C LEU A 115 31.35 -4.38 15.77
N LYS A 116 32.33 -4.09 14.92
CA LYS A 116 32.20 -3.08 13.86
C LYS A 116 31.14 -3.48 12.82
N ALA A 117 31.10 -4.75 12.43
CA ALA A 117 30.08 -5.24 11.50
C ALA A 117 28.67 -5.11 12.11
N LEU A 118 28.51 -5.48 13.38
CA LEU A 118 27.24 -5.33 14.11
C LEU A 118 26.85 -3.85 14.27
N ASN A 119 27.81 -2.97 14.56
CA ASN A 119 27.54 -1.54 14.66
C ASN A 119 27.08 -0.95 13.33
N ASN A 120 27.74 -1.32 12.21
CA ASN A 120 27.32 -0.92 10.87
C ASN A 120 25.92 -1.45 10.52
N GLN A 121 25.60 -2.69 10.91
CA GLN A 121 24.27 -3.26 10.72
C GLN A 121 23.20 -2.47 11.50
N LEU A 122 23.49 -2.12 12.75
CA LEU A 122 22.57 -1.34 13.58
C LEU A 122 22.35 0.07 13.01
N ILE A 123 23.40 0.73 12.51
CA ILE A 123 23.29 2.02 11.82
C ILE A 123 22.38 1.89 10.58
N GLY A 124 22.51 0.80 9.82
CA GLY A 124 21.64 0.51 8.68
C GLY A 124 20.17 0.39 9.11
N GLN A 125 19.88 -0.39 10.17
CA GLN A 125 18.52 -0.55 10.69
C GLN A 125 17.91 0.78 11.17
N VAL A 126 18.70 1.63 11.82
CA VAL A 126 18.25 2.97 12.23
C VAL A 126 17.93 3.83 11.01
N ALA A 127 18.73 3.77 9.95
CA ALA A 127 18.45 4.50 8.71
C ALA A 127 17.15 4.03 8.04
N ASP A 128 16.91 2.72 8.00
CA ASP A 128 15.67 2.13 7.47
C ASP A 128 14.43 2.53 8.31
N MET A 129 14.58 2.58 9.63
CA MET A 129 13.52 3.07 10.53
C MET A 129 13.24 4.55 10.30
N THR A 130 14.27 5.40 10.14
CA THR A 130 14.10 6.83 9.81
C THR A 130 13.34 7.00 8.48
N LYS A 131 13.72 6.25 7.45
CA LYS A 131 13.01 6.26 6.16
C LYS A 131 11.54 5.84 6.29
N SER A 132 11.26 4.88 7.19
CA SER A 132 9.88 4.46 7.48
C SER A 132 9.09 5.55 8.20
N ILE A 133 9.73 6.31 9.10
CA ILE A 133 9.12 7.48 9.76
C ILE A 133 8.81 8.58 8.73
N ASP A 134 9.76 8.89 7.84
CA ASP A 134 9.55 9.88 6.77
C ASP A 134 8.36 9.49 5.88
N SER A 135 8.25 8.20 5.54
CA SER A 135 7.10 7.68 4.77
C SER A 135 5.78 7.77 5.52
N LEU A 136 5.77 7.70 6.85
CA LEU A 136 4.56 7.89 7.66
C LEU A 136 4.15 9.36 7.69
N GLU A 137 5.11 10.29 7.73
CA GLU A 137 4.84 11.73 7.61
C GLU A 137 4.22 12.08 6.25
N ASP A 138 4.73 11.48 5.16
CA ASP A 138 4.14 11.66 3.82
C ASP A 138 2.72 11.09 3.73
N MET A 139 2.44 9.97 4.43
CA MET A 139 1.10 9.39 4.50
C MET A 139 0.14 10.28 5.29
N GLU A 140 0.60 10.93 6.37
CA GLU A 140 -0.17 11.91 7.14
C GLU A 140 -0.55 13.12 6.28
N LYS A 141 0.40 13.69 5.54
CA LYS A 141 0.14 14.77 4.58
C LYS A 141 -0.85 14.37 3.51
N THR A 142 -0.74 13.13 3.00
CA THR A 142 -1.69 12.60 2.01
C THR A 142 -3.10 12.47 2.59
N LEU A 143 -3.23 12.01 3.83
CA LEU A 143 -4.50 11.93 4.53
C LEU A 143 -5.14 13.30 4.76
N GLU A 144 -4.34 14.33 5.10
CA GLU A 144 -4.82 15.70 5.25
C GLU A 144 -5.38 16.26 3.93
N VAL A 145 -4.70 16.02 2.81
CA VAL A 145 -5.18 16.39 1.47
C VAL A 145 -6.47 15.65 1.10
N VAL A 146 -6.58 14.36 1.42
CA VAL A 146 -7.82 13.60 1.18
C VAL A 146 -8.97 14.12 2.05
N GLN A 147 -8.68 14.52 3.29
CA GLN A 147 -9.68 15.03 4.21
C GLN A 147 -10.20 16.41 3.78
N SER A 148 -9.32 17.30 3.28
CA SER A 148 -9.74 18.59 2.70
C SER A 148 -10.57 18.38 1.43
N MET A 149 -10.17 17.47 0.54
CA MET A 149 -10.97 17.11 -0.63
C MET A 149 -12.36 16.56 -0.28
N ARG A 150 -12.50 15.81 0.82
CA ARG A 150 -13.79 15.23 1.21
C ARG A 150 -14.80 16.29 1.68
N GLY A 151 -14.32 17.39 2.29
CA GLY A 151 -15.16 18.54 2.64
C GLY A 151 -15.71 19.26 1.42
N ASP A 152 -14.84 19.49 0.43
CA ASP A 152 -15.21 20.20 -0.81
C ASP A 152 -16.08 19.34 -1.74
N CYS A 153 -15.84 18.02 -1.78
CA CYS A 153 -16.62 17.10 -2.61
C CYS A 153 -18.07 16.95 -2.13
N GLN A 154 -18.33 17.06 -0.81
CA GLN A 154 -19.70 17.02 -0.29
C GLN A 154 -20.51 18.27 -0.71
N GLN A 155 -19.89 19.46 -0.68
CA GLN A 155 -20.54 20.69 -1.14
C GLN A 155 -20.78 20.66 -2.66
N GLY A 156 -19.79 20.20 -3.43
CA GLY A 156 -19.93 20.03 -4.88
C GLY A 156 -21.04 19.06 -5.28
N LEU A 157 -21.20 17.95 -4.54
CA LEU A 157 -22.27 16.98 -4.81
C LEU A 157 -23.67 17.56 -4.53
N GLU A 158 -23.83 18.32 -3.44
CA GLU A 158 -25.10 18.98 -3.13
C GLU A 158 -25.48 20.00 -4.21
N GLU A 159 -24.50 20.77 -4.70
CA GLU A 159 -24.70 21.73 -5.78
C GLU A 159 -25.08 21.05 -7.10
N ILE A 160 -24.41 19.94 -7.45
CA ILE A 160 -24.75 19.14 -8.63
C ILE A 160 -26.18 18.59 -8.53
N LEU A 161 -26.57 18.00 -7.40
CA LEU A 161 -27.93 17.47 -7.21
C LEU A 161 -28.99 18.58 -7.27
N LYS A 162 -28.69 19.77 -6.74
CA LYS A 162 -29.58 20.92 -6.83
C LYS A 162 -29.74 21.40 -8.29
N THR A 163 -28.65 21.43 -9.04
CA THR A 163 -28.63 21.84 -10.45
C THR A 163 -29.38 20.82 -11.31
N GLU A 164 -29.19 19.52 -11.08
CA GLU A 164 -29.93 18.47 -11.79
C GLU A 164 -31.43 18.53 -11.48
N ARG A 165 -31.81 18.77 -10.22
CA ARG A 165 -33.23 18.99 -9.89
C ARG A 165 -33.82 20.19 -10.61
N GLU A 166 -33.07 21.29 -10.69
CA GLU A 166 -33.51 22.49 -11.40
C GLU A 166 -33.62 22.24 -12.92
N ILE A 167 -32.66 21.53 -13.50
CA ILE A 167 -32.70 21.13 -14.91
C ILE A 167 -33.88 20.21 -15.16
N ALA A 168 -34.09 19.17 -14.35
CA ALA A 168 -35.22 18.26 -14.48
C ALA A 168 -36.56 18.99 -14.37
N ALA A 169 -36.69 19.94 -13.44
CA ALA A 169 -37.88 20.78 -13.31
C ALA A 169 -38.12 21.65 -14.56
N LYS A 170 -37.06 22.24 -15.12
CA LYS A 170 -37.12 23.01 -16.38
C LYS A 170 -37.49 22.14 -17.57
N THR A 171 -36.90 20.94 -17.69
CA THR A 171 -37.21 20.00 -18.78
C THR A 171 -38.66 19.54 -18.70
N LYS A 172 -39.18 19.23 -17.50
CA LYS A 172 -40.59 18.87 -17.31
C LYS A 172 -41.53 20.01 -17.74
N SER A 173 -41.19 21.27 -17.41
CA SER A 173 -41.96 22.45 -17.84
C SER A 173 -41.93 22.63 -19.36
N ASN A 174 -40.77 22.43 -19.99
CA ASN A 174 -40.64 22.52 -21.45
C ASN A 174 -41.47 21.47 -22.17
N VAL A 175 -41.43 20.20 -21.71
CA VAL A 175 -42.26 19.12 -22.28
C VAL A 175 -43.76 19.43 -22.15
N LYS A 176 -44.20 19.98 -21.00
CA LYS A 176 -45.58 20.42 -20.81
C LYS A 176 -45.98 21.52 -21.82
N ASN A 177 -45.12 22.50 -22.03
CA ASN A 177 -45.38 23.60 -22.97
C ASN A 177 -45.42 23.13 -24.42
N ASP A 178 -44.50 22.24 -24.81
CA ASP A 178 -44.47 21.64 -26.15
C ASP A 178 -45.74 20.83 -26.40
N LEU A 179 -46.18 20.05 -25.41
CA LEU A 179 -47.39 19.27 -25.53
C LEU A 179 -48.65 20.14 -25.59
N LEU A 180 -48.71 21.22 -24.81
CA LEU A 180 -49.80 22.20 -24.90
C LEU A 180 -49.86 22.83 -26.30
N GLY A 181 -48.71 23.17 -26.87
CA GLY A 181 -48.59 23.66 -28.24
C GLY A 181 -49.12 22.64 -29.25
N ASN A 182 -48.72 21.38 -29.12
CA ASN A 182 -49.15 20.30 -30.01
C ASN A 182 -50.67 20.03 -29.90
N ILE A 183 -51.24 20.02 -28.69
CA ILE A 183 -52.69 19.87 -28.49
C ILE A 183 -53.45 21.02 -29.17
N MET A 184 -52.98 22.25 -29.01
CA MET A 184 -53.58 23.42 -29.65
C MET A 184 -53.52 23.32 -31.18
N GLU A 185 -52.36 22.97 -31.74
CA GLU A 185 -52.21 22.79 -33.19
C GLU A 185 -53.11 21.68 -33.72
N ILE A 186 -53.19 20.54 -33.02
CA ILE A 186 -54.08 19.43 -33.37
C ILE A 186 -55.53 19.88 -33.33
N SER A 187 -55.94 20.62 -32.30
CA SER A 187 -57.32 21.10 -32.15
C SER A 187 -57.74 22.04 -33.29
N LEU A 188 -56.86 22.98 -33.66
CA LEU A 188 -57.11 23.92 -34.75
C LEU A 188 -57.11 23.23 -36.12
N ASN A 189 -56.31 22.17 -36.29
CA ASN A 189 -56.27 21.38 -37.52
C ASN A 189 -57.42 20.37 -37.63
N CYS A 190 -58.12 20.08 -36.54
CA CYS A 190 -59.29 19.20 -36.53
C CYS A 190 -60.61 19.96 -36.72
N ASP A 191 -60.67 21.25 -36.37
CA ASP A 191 -61.81 22.13 -36.66
C ASP A 191 -61.90 22.39 -38.17
N LEU A 192 -62.75 21.60 -38.85
CA LEU A 192 -62.88 21.64 -40.32
C LEU A 192 -63.87 22.70 -40.80
N ASP A 193 -64.87 23.03 -39.97
CA ASP A 193 -65.95 23.93 -40.34
C ASP A 193 -65.75 25.37 -39.80
N GLY A 194 -64.79 25.56 -38.89
CA GLY A 194 -64.38 26.85 -38.35
C GLY A 194 -65.41 27.45 -37.39
N ASP A 195 -66.31 26.64 -36.83
CA ASP A 195 -67.34 27.10 -35.91
C ASP A 195 -66.86 27.16 -34.44
N MET A 196 -65.61 26.74 -34.20
CA MET A 196 -64.95 26.64 -32.90
C MET A 196 -65.66 25.71 -31.90
N LYS A 197 -66.53 24.82 -32.37
CA LYS A 197 -67.19 23.80 -31.57
C LYS A 197 -66.82 22.42 -32.09
N MET A 198 -66.44 21.54 -31.18
CA MET A 198 -66.07 20.18 -31.56
C MET A 198 -67.28 19.26 -31.63
N SER A 199 -67.52 18.69 -32.81
CA SER A 199 -68.40 17.54 -32.99
C SER A 199 -67.79 16.29 -32.35
N ASP A 200 -68.61 15.26 -32.07
CA ASP A 200 -68.12 14.02 -31.44
C ASP A 200 -67.06 13.30 -32.30
N ASP A 201 -67.16 13.42 -33.63
CA ASP A 201 -66.19 12.85 -34.56
C ASP A 201 -64.85 13.61 -34.52
N GLU A 202 -64.86 14.93 -34.31
CA GLU A 202 -63.65 15.75 -34.18
C GLU A 202 -62.97 15.54 -32.83
N VAL A 203 -63.74 15.37 -31.74
CA VAL A 203 -63.19 15.01 -30.43
C VAL A 203 -62.43 13.70 -30.53
N GLU A 204 -62.98 12.71 -31.24
CA GLU A 204 -62.30 11.42 -31.45
C GLU A 204 -61.02 11.57 -32.28
N ALA A 205 -61.08 12.38 -33.35
CA ALA A 205 -59.90 12.65 -34.17
C ALA A 205 -58.79 13.39 -33.38
N VAL A 206 -59.16 14.27 -32.45
CA VAL A 206 -58.23 14.95 -31.54
C VAL A 206 -57.60 13.95 -30.58
N ILE A 207 -58.40 13.09 -29.92
CA ILE A 207 -57.90 12.05 -29.01
C ILE A 207 -56.89 11.15 -29.73
N GLN A 208 -57.26 10.61 -30.89
CA GLN A 208 -56.40 9.71 -31.66
C GLN A 208 -55.07 10.36 -32.09
N LYS A 209 -55.09 11.66 -32.42
CA LYS A 209 -53.87 12.42 -32.76
C LYS A 209 -53.02 12.71 -31.53
N ILE A 210 -53.61 12.96 -30.37
CA ILE A 210 -52.87 13.19 -29.12
C ILE A 210 -52.21 11.90 -28.63
N GLU A 211 -52.88 10.74 -28.73
CA GLU A 211 -52.27 9.43 -28.44
C GLU A 211 -51.07 9.11 -29.36
N GLY A 212 -51.05 9.69 -30.56
CA GLY A 212 -49.92 9.60 -31.48
C GLY A 212 -48.70 10.42 -31.06
N ILE A 213 -48.81 11.31 -30.07
CA ILE A 213 -47.68 12.06 -29.53
C ILE A 213 -46.91 11.17 -28.54
N ASN A 214 -45.64 10.89 -28.86
CA ASN A 214 -44.78 10.07 -28.01
C ASN A 214 -44.72 10.60 -26.56
N GLY A 215 -45.04 9.73 -25.60
CA GLY A 215 -44.76 9.96 -24.17
C GLY A 215 -45.95 10.38 -23.32
N VAL A 216 -47.17 10.46 -23.87
CA VAL A 216 -48.38 10.77 -23.11
C VAL A 216 -49.51 9.81 -23.38
N ASP A 217 -50.07 9.26 -22.30
CA ASP A 217 -51.25 8.41 -22.29
C ASP A 217 -52.45 9.24 -21.82
N VAL A 218 -53.51 9.27 -22.64
CA VAL A 218 -54.69 10.10 -22.40
C VAL A 218 -55.82 9.23 -21.89
N ARG A 219 -56.42 9.61 -20.77
CA ARG A 219 -57.63 8.94 -20.28
C ARG A 219 -58.85 9.43 -21.06
N GLU A 220 -59.14 8.78 -22.18
CA GLU A 220 -60.22 9.14 -23.11
C GLU A 220 -61.55 9.43 -22.42
N GLU A 221 -61.97 8.56 -21.50
CA GLU A 221 -63.26 8.69 -20.81
C GLU A 221 -63.37 10.00 -20.02
N LYS A 222 -62.29 10.37 -19.32
CA LYS A 222 -62.24 11.61 -18.54
C LYS A 222 -62.12 12.83 -19.45
N PHE A 223 -61.38 12.70 -20.55
CA PHE A 223 -61.21 13.75 -21.54
C PHE A 223 -62.55 14.10 -22.20
N ARG A 224 -63.31 13.10 -22.66
CA ARG A 224 -64.65 13.28 -23.21
C ARG A 224 -65.61 13.89 -22.19
N ALA A 225 -65.64 13.37 -20.96
CA ALA A 225 -66.50 13.90 -19.92
C ALA A 225 -66.21 15.38 -19.60
N MET A 226 -64.94 15.80 -19.67
CA MET A 226 -64.61 17.21 -19.42
C MET A 226 -65.00 18.13 -20.57
N ILE A 227 -64.85 17.68 -21.81
CA ILE A 227 -65.28 18.45 -23.00
C ILE A 227 -66.80 18.59 -23.03
N GLU A 228 -67.55 17.54 -22.69
CA GLU A 228 -69.01 17.59 -22.58
C GLU A 228 -69.47 18.56 -21.50
N ASN A 229 -68.82 18.56 -20.34
CA ASN A 229 -69.18 19.45 -19.23
C ASN A 229 -68.89 20.94 -19.51
N HIS A 230 -67.89 21.25 -20.33
CA HIS A 230 -67.47 22.63 -20.61
C HIS A 230 -68.05 23.20 -21.92
N GLY A 231 -68.94 22.46 -22.60
CA GLY A 231 -69.71 22.97 -23.73
C GLY A 231 -69.12 22.72 -25.12
N ARG A 232 -68.17 21.78 -25.25
CA ARG A 232 -67.52 21.38 -26.51
C ARG A 232 -66.86 22.53 -27.28
N ASP A 233 -66.40 23.57 -26.59
CA ASP A 233 -65.69 24.72 -27.17
C ASP A 233 -64.17 24.46 -27.19
N ILE A 234 -63.44 25.02 -28.16
CA ILE A 234 -61.97 25.06 -28.15
C ILE A 234 -61.45 25.69 -26.84
N LEU A 235 -62.17 26.65 -26.26
CA LEU A 235 -61.84 27.23 -24.95
C LEU A 235 -61.88 26.18 -23.82
N SER A 236 -62.79 25.21 -23.89
CA SER A 236 -62.85 24.08 -22.96
C SER A 236 -61.60 23.20 -23.06
N LEU A 237 -61.08 23.01 -24.27
CA LEU A 237 -59.85 22.26 -24.51
C LEU A 237 -58.63 22.97 -23.90
N MET A 238 -58.64 24.30 -23.89
CA MET A 238 -57.62 25.10 -23.24
C MET A 238 -57.64 24.93 -21.72
N ASP A 239 -58.82 24.81 -21.11
CA ASP A 239 -58.96 24.49 -19.68
C ASP A 239 -58.50 23.06 -19.36
N VAL A 240 -58.78 22.10 -20.25
CA VAL A 240 -58.25 20.72 -20.18
C VAL A 240 -56.72 20.70 -20.30
N ALA A 241 -56.15 21.48 -21.21
CA ALA A 241 -54.72 21.63 -21.39
C ALA A 241 -54.06 22.40 -20.22
N LYS A 242 -54.80 23.29 -19.57
CA LYS A 242 -54.35 23.97 -18.35
C LYS A 242 -54.28 23.03 -17.14
N ASN A 243 -55.15 22.02 -17.07
CA ASN A 243 -55.01 20.92 -16.10
C ASN A 243 -53.73 20.09 -16.31
N LEU A 244 -53.13 20.12 -17.50
CA LEU A 244 -51.84 19.50 -17.82
C LEU A 244 -50.65 20.26 -17.20
N LEU A 245 -50.80 21.58 -17.04
CA LEU A 245 -49.81 22.45 -16.40
C LEU A 245 -49.86 22.35 -14.87
N SER A 246 -51.04 22.19 -14.30
CA SER A 246 -51.28 22.14 -12.85
C SER A 246 -50.72 20.85 -12.20
N ASP A 247 -49.65 20.97 -11.41
CA ASP A 247 -49.07 19.83 -10.67
C ASP A 247 -49.85 19.44 -9.38
N ASP A 248 -50.82 20.26 -8.96
CA ASP A 248 -51.58 20.09 -7.69
C ASP A 248 -52.82 19.18 -7.79
N ILE A 249 -53.07 18.57 -8.96
CA ILE A 249 -54.23 17.69 -9.15
C ILE A 249 -53.88 16.27 -8.65
N PRO A 250 -54.73 15.63 -7.82
CA PRO A 250 -54.54 14.25 -7.39
C PRO A 250 -54.31 13.30 -8.58
N ASP A 251 -53.46 12.29 -8.42
CA ASP A 251 -53.12 11.35 -9.49
C ASP A 251 -54.32 10.62 -10.10
N GLU A 252 -55.39 10.47 -9.31
CA GLU A 252 -56.65 9.89 -9.77
C GLU A 252 -57.34 10.76 -10.83
N ASP A 253 -57.18 12.08 -10.76
CA ASP A 253 -57.83 13.07 -11.65
C ASP A 253 -56.93 13.61 -12.76
N LYS A 254 -55.69 13.12 -12.84
CA LYS A 254 -54.81 13.42 -13.98
C LYS A 254 -55.35 12.79 -15.25
N LEU A 255 -55.72 13.64 -16.19
CA LEU A 255 -56.12 13.28 -17.55
C LEU A 255 -54.98 12.69 -18.38
N PHE A 256 -53.76 13.14 -18.09
CA PHE A 256 -52.55 12.82 -18.84
C PHE A 256 -51.57 12.11 -17.91
N VAL A 257 -51.16 10.90 -18.30
CA VAL A 257 -50.13 10.14 -17.61
C VAL A 257 -48.88 10.14 -18.50
N TYR A 258 -47.75 10.56 -17.95
CA TYR A 258 -46.48 10.51 -18.65
C TYR A 258 -45.93 9.08 -18.59
N LEU A 259 -45.70 8.49 -19.75
CA LEU A 259 -44.94 7.25 -19.88
C LEU A 259 -43.45 7.60 -19.78
N ASN A 260 -42.85 7.31 -18.61
CA ASN A 260 -41.41 7.39 -18.39
C ASN A 260 -40.65 6.29 -19.16
#